data_AF-A0A7V5DM01-F1
#
_entry.id   AF-A0A7V5DM01-F1
#
_cell.length_a   1.000
_cell.length_b   1.000
_cell.length_c   1.000
_cell.angle_alpha   90.00
_cell.angle_beta   90.00
_cell.angle_gamma   90.00
#
_symmetry.space_group_name_H-M   'P 1'
#
loop_
_entity.id
_entity.type
_entity.pdbx_description
1 polymer ?
#
loop_
_entity_poly.entity_id
_entity_poly.type
_entity_poly.pdbx_seq_one_letter_code
_entity_poly.pdbx_strand_id
1 'polypeptide(L)'
;MSQYHYGGQAVIEGVMMRGRQHMAVAVRKPDGEIIVHSEPLTSKFHKSRALQLPLLRGVATLVDTLVLGIRSLMYSADVALGEEDVQFSGPIAWGTIAVSFALAIGLFFVLPLVIVNLVDRYIASALVSNIIEGLIRLGIFLAYVWAIGFIPDIQRVFAYHGAEHKTV
;
A
#
# COMPACT_ATOMS: atom_id res chain seq x y z
N MET A 1 -10.93 29.88 -1.50
CA MET A 1 -10.26 28.70 -2.12
C MET A 1 -10.34 27.57 -1.11
N SER A 2 -10.83 26.38 -1.48
CA SER A 2 -10.83 25.24 -0.55
C SER A 2 -9.39 24.86 -0.21
N GLN A 3 -9.10 24.66 1.08
CA GLN A 3 -7.79 24.26 1.57
C GLN A 3 -7.41 22.92 0.93
N TYR A 4 -6.19 22.82 0.39
CA TYR A 4 -5.71 21.59 -0.23
C TYR A 4 -5.03 20.75 0.85
N HIS A 5 -5.52 19.53 1.07
CA HIS A 5 -4.90 18.60 2.00
C HIS A 5 -3.74 17.89 1.29
N TYR A 6 -2.58 17.92 1.93
CA TYR A 6 -1.46 17.07 1.57
C TYR A 6 -1.71 15.67 2.14
N GLY A 7 -1.09 14.68 1.53
CA GLY A 7 -1.08 13.32 2.04
C GLY A 7 0.19 12.63 1.59
N GLY A 8 0.57 11.58 2.30
CA GLY A 8 1.74 10.82 1.96
C GLY A 8 1.52 9.32 2.05
N GLN A 9 2.62 8.62 1.85
CA GLN A 9 2.73 7.18 2.01
C GLN A 9 4.16 6.87 2.45
N ALA A 10 4.33 5.99 3.43
CA ALA A 10 5.62 5.40 3.71
C ALA A 10 6.07 4.51 2.54
N VAL A 11 7.34 4.59 2.21
CA VAL A 11 7.99 3.72 1.22
C VAL A 11 9.23 3.08 1.85
N ILE A 12 9.93 2.22 1.11
CA ILE A 12 11.14 1.56 1.62
C ILE A 12 12.21 2.63 1.80
N GLU A 13 12.79 2.72 3.00
CA GLU A 13 13.77 3.75 3.35
C GLU A 13 13.32 5.22 3.16
N GLY A 14 12.02 5.51 3.15
CA GLY A 14 11.60 6.86 2.78
C GLY A 14 10.11 7.18 2.93
N VAL A 15 9.76 8.37 2.43
CA VAL A 15 8.38 8.87 2.40
C VAL A 15 8.06 9.46 1.03
N MET A 16 6.85 9.20 0.54
CA MET A 16 6.27 9.88 -0.60
C MET A 16 5.25 10.89 -0.10
N MET A 17 5.34 12.13 -0.59
CA MET A 17 4.39 13.20 -0.32
C MET A 17 3.72 13.64 -1.62
N ARG A 18 2.39 13.68 -1.61
CA ARG A 18 1.56 14.06 -2.75
C ARG A 18 0.96 15.45 -2.52
N GLY A 19 1.39 16.42 -3.31
CA GLY A 19 0.83 17.77 -3.35
C GLY A 19 -0.24 17.96 -4.42
N ARG A 20 -0.67 19.21 -4.64
CA ARG A 20 -1.73 19.53 -5.62
C ARG A 20 -1.29 19.33 -7.07
N GLN A 21 -0.02 19.63 -7.35
CA GLN A 21 0.54 19.67 -8.71
C GLN A 21 1.80 18.83 -8.87
N HIS A 22 2.43 18.44 -7.76
CA HIS A 22 3.68 17.69 -7.74
C HIS A 22 3.60 16.62 -6.67
N MET A 23 4.34 15.55 -6.88
CA MET A 23 4.65 14.57 -5.85
C MET A 23 6.16 14.51 -5.68
N ALA A 24 6.60 14.14 -4.47
CA ALA A 24 8.01 13.93 -4.18
C ALA A 24 8.18 12.65 -3.38
N VAL A 25 9.19 11.84 -3.71
CA VAL A 25 9.65 10.71 -2.89
C VAL A 25 11.04 11.05 -2.39
N ALA A 26 11.24 11.01 -1.08
CA ALA A 26 12.55 11.13 -0.46
C ALA A 26 12.94 9.75 0.09
N VAL A 27 14.08 9.21 -0.36
CA VAL A 27 14.56 7.86 -0.02
C VAL A 27 16.01 7.95 0.46
N ARG A 28 16.32 7.27 1.56
CA ARG A 28 17.68 7.13 2.09
C ARG A 28 18.39 5.98 1.38
N LYS A 29 19.54 6.27 0.76
CA LYS A 29 20.44 5.27 0.18
C LYS A 29 21.18 4.47 1.26
N PRO A 30 21.77 3.31 0.91
CA PRO A 30 22.61 2.53 1.83
C PRO A 30 23.80 3.31 2.41
N ASP A 31 24.34 4.28 1.67
CA ASP A 31 25.42 5.18 2.11
C ASP A 31 24.95 6.30 3.07
N GLY A 32 23.64 6.37 3.32
CA GLY A 32 23.02 7.35 4.22
C GLY A 32 22.62 8.67 3.57
N GLU A 33 22.97 8.91 2.29
CA GLU A 33 22.51 10.09 1.56
C GLU A 33 21.02 9.98 1.23
N ILE A 34 20.29 11.08 1.34
CA ILE A 34 18.87 11.14 0.98
C ILE A 34 18.75 11.71 -0.42
N ILE A 35 18.17 10.93 -1.33
CA ILE A 35 17.82 11.42 -2.66
C ILE A 35 16.33 11.75 -2.74
N VAL A 36 16.01 12.77 -3.50
CA VAL A 36 14.63 13.23 -3.70
C VAL A 36 14.29 13.17 -5.18
N HIS A 37 13.26 12.41 -5.50
CA HIS A 37 12.65 12.40 -6.83
C HIS A 37 11.34 13.16 -6.79
N SER A 38 11.20 14.16 -7.67
CA SER A 38 9.97 14.96 -7.79
C SER A 38 9.47 14.94 -9.22
N GLU A 39 8.17 14.65 -9.40
CA GLU A 39 7.51 14.68 -10.70
C GLU A 39 6.18 15.45 -10.65
N PRO A 40 5.79 16.13 -11.74
CA PRO A 40 4.50 16.78 -11.84
C PRO A 40 3.38 15.74 -11.89
N LEU A 41 2.34 15.94 -11.09
CA LEU A 41 1.14 15.14 -11.10
C LEU A 41 0.31 15.50 -12.32
N THR A 42 0.55 14.80 -13.43
CA THR A 42 -0.27 14.94 -14.63
C THR A 42 -1.61 14.26 -14.38
N SER A 43 -2.59 15.03 -13.92
CA SER A 43 -3.96 14.59 -13.69
C SER A 43 -4.69 14.32 -15.02
N LYS A 44 -4.20 13.37 -15.82
CA LYS A 44 -4.81 12.96 -17.09
C LYS A 44 -6.20 12.39 -16.86
N PHE A 45 -6.43 11.73 -15.71
CA PHE A 45 -7.70 11.09 -15.35
C PHE A 45 -8.85 12.06 -15.02
N HIS A 46 -8.60 13.33 -14.72
CA HIS A 46 -9.67 14.29 -14.36
C HIS A 46 -10.20 15.12 -15.54
N LYS A 47 -9.73 14.87 -16.77
CA LYS A 47 -10.12 15.67 -17.94
C LYS A 47 -11.48 15.29 -18.54
N SER A 48 -12.00 14.10 -18.29
CA SER A 48 -13.29 13.68 -18.87
C SER A 48 -14.45 14.06 -17.95
N ARG A 49 -15.55 14.56 -18.54
CA ARG A 49 -16.77 14.95 -17.81
C ARG A 49 -17.43 13.76 -17.11
N ALA A 50 -17.25 12.54 -17.63
CA ALA A 50 -17.74 11.30 -17.02
C ALA A 50 -16.96 10.94 -15.74
N LEU A 51 -15.65 11.14 -15.70
CA LEU A 51 -14.80 10.87 -14.52
C LEU A 51 -14.97 11.92 -13.41
N GLN A 52 -15.86 12.90 -13.59
CA GLN A 52 -16.27 13.85 -12.55
C GLN A 52 -17.49 13.39 -11.75
N LEU A 53 -18.20 12.35 -12.20
CA LEU A 53 -19.31 11.76 -11.45
C LEU A 53 -18.79 11.12 -10.15
N PRO A 54 -19.47 11.25 -8.99
CA PRO A 54 -18.90 10.89 -7.68
C PRO A 54 -18.30 9.47 -7.59
N LEU A 55 -18.99 8.46 -8.14
CA LEU A 55 -18.52 7.08 -8.12
C LEU A 55 -17.31 6.86 -9.05
N LEU A 56 -17.42 7.34 -10.31
CA LEU A 56 -16.36 7.20 -11.31
C LEU A 56 -15.12 8.00 -10.92
N ARG A 57 -15.31 9.17 -10.32
CA ARG A 57 -14.25 10.00 -9.75
C ARG A 57 -13.51 9.27 -8.64
N GLY A 58 -14.24 8.63 -7.73
CA GLY A 58 -13.65 7.84 -6.64
C GLY A 58 -12.78 6.71 -7.17
N VAL A 59 -13.31 5.91 -8.11
CA VAL A 59 -12.56 4.83 -8.77
C VAL A 59 -11.33 5.37 -9.50
N ALA A 60 -11.47 6.43 -10.29
CA ALA A 60 -10.36 7.03 -11.02
C ALA A 60 -9.25 7.53 -10.08
N THR A 61 -9.64 8.17 -8.97
CA THR A 61 -8.70 8.66 -7.96
C THR A 61 -8.01 7.50 -7.24
N LEU A 62 -8.74 6.43 -6.92
CA LEU A 62 -8.18 5.22 -6.31
C LEU A 62 -7.15 4.58 -7.23
N VAL A 63 -7.46 4.43 -8.53
CA VAL A 63 -6.51 3.88 -9.50
C VAL A 63 -5.27 4.76 -9.63
N ASP A 64 -5.45 6.09 -9.76
CA ASP A 64 -4.34 7.04 -9.88
C ASP A 64 -3.41 6.98 -8.66
N THR A 65 -3.98 6.97 -7.44
CA THR A 65 -3.23 6.88 -6.19
C THR A 65 -2.56 5.51 -6.01
N LEU A 66 -3.22 4.41 -6.37
CA LEU A 66 -2.64 3.07 -6.32
C LEU A 66 -1.44 2.94 -7.27
N VAL A 67 -1.58 3.41 -8.52
CA VAL A 67 -0.48 3.39 -9.51
C VAL A 67 0.69 4.24 -9.02
N LEU A 68 0.42 5.43 -8.47
CA LEU A 68 1.43 6.30 -7.90
C LEU A 68 2.16 5.65 -6.71
N GLY A 69 1.40 5.02 -5.81
CA GLY A 69 1.93 4.32 -4.64
C GLY A 69 2.83 3.15 -5.03
N ILE A 70 2.40 2.33 -5.99
CA ILE A 70 3.21 1.20 -6.52
C ILE A 70 4.49 1.72 -7.17
N ARG A 71 4.40 2.74 -8.04
CA ARG A 71 5.59 3.35 -8.68
C ARG A 71 6.58 3.89 -7.64
N SER A 72 6.08 4.54 -6.59
CA SER A 72 6.89 5.11 -5.51
C SER A 72 7.58 4.01 -4.69
N LEU A 73 6.88 2.90 -4.41
CA LEU A 73 7.45 1.73 -3.74
C LEU A 73 8.55 1.08 -4.58
N MET A 74 8.30 0.85 -5.87
CA MET A 74 9.30 0.28 -6.78
C MET A 74 10.55 1.18 -6.87
N TYR A 75 10.36 2.48 -7.08
CA TYR A 75 11.46 3.45 -7.06
C TYR A 75 12.25 3.39 -5.74
N SER A 76 11.56 3.34 -4.59
CA SER A 76 12.22 3.27 -3.29
C SER A 76 12.99 1.97 -3.07
N ALA A 77 12.49 0.85 -3.61
CA ALA A 77 13.17 -0.43 -3.57
C ALA A 77 14.45 -0.39 -4.40
N ASP A 78 14.39 0.14 -5.63
CA ASP A 78 15.55 0.27 -6.51
C ASP A 78 16.65 1.12 -5.85
N VAL A 79 16.27 2.22 -5.20
CA VAL A 79 17.22 3.11 -4.51
C VAL A 79 17.82 2.45 -3.26
N ALA A 80 17.00 1.72 -2.49
CA ALA A 80 17.44 1.03 -1.28
C ALA A 80 18.37 -0.16 -1.55
N LEU A 81 18.24 -0.81 -2.72
CA LEU A 81 19.10 -1.92 -3.15
C LEU A 81 20.47 -1.44 -3.68
N GLY A 82 20.59 -0.18 -4.10
CA GLY A 82 21.85 0.38 -4.63
C GLY A 82 22.19 -0.11 -6.05
N GLU A 83 23.42 0.16 -6.53
CA GLU A 83 23.91 -0.26 -7.86
C GLU A 83 24.16 -1.79 -7.99
N GLU A 84 23.46 -2.63 -7.22
CA GLU A 84 23.40 -4.06 -7.54
C GLU A 84 22.44 -4.23 -8.73
N ASP A 85 22.93 -4.81 -9.83
CA ASP A 85 22.40 -4.88 -11.21
C ASP A 85 20.98 -5.50 -11.38
N VAL A 86 20.21 -5.66 -10.30
CA VAL A 86 18.82 -6.10 -10.33
C VAL A 86 17.93 -4.86 -10.36
N GLN A 87 17.77 -4.26 -11.53
CA GLN A 87 16.62 -3.36 -11.74
C GLN A 87 15.37 -4.15 -11.42
N PHE A 88 14.53 -3.68 -10.49
CA PHE A 88 13.25 -4.30 -10.20
C PHE A 88 12.24 -3.94 -11.29
N SER A 89 12.58 -4.30 -12.54
CA SER A 89 11.85 -3.97 -13.75
C SER A 89 11.57 -5.24 -14.57
N GLY A 90 10.58 -5.17 -15.46
CA GLY A 90 10.25 -6.27 -16.36
C GLY A 90 9.55 -7.47 -15.69
N PRO A 91 9.67 -8.69 -16.26
CA PRO A 91 8.86 -9.85 -15.87
C PRO A 91 9.04 -10.32 -14.42
N ILE A 92 10.23 -10.14 -13.84
CA ILE A 92 10.53 -10.57 -12.46
C ILE A 92 9.79 -9.71 -11.44
N ALA A 93 9.79 -8.39 -11.65
CA ALA A 93 9.04 -7.45 -10.81
C ALA A 93 7.53 -7.75 -10.85
N TRP A 94 6.98 -7.91 -12.06
CA TRP A 94 5.57 -8.28 -12.23
C TRP A 94 5.23 -9.64 -11.64
N GLY A 95 6.12 -10.63 -11.75
CA GLY A 95 5.96 -11.94 -11.13
C GLY A 95 5.92 -11.84 -9.61
N THR A 96 6.82 -11.05 -9.01
CA THR A 96 6.86 -10.84 -7.56
C THR A 96 5.61 -10.12 -7.06
N ILE A 97 5.15 -9.10 -7.80
CA ILE A 97 3.88 -8.41 -7.52
C ILE A 97 2.72 -9.41 -7.57
N ALA A 98 2.63 -10.23 -8.64
CA ALA A 98 1.55 -11.20 -8.80
C ALA A 98 1.53 -12.26 -7.67
N VAL A 99 2.70 -12.79 -7.30
CA VAL A 99 2.83 -13.73 -6.17
C VAL A 99 2.42 -13.07 -4.86
N SER A 100 2.86 -11.84 -4.62
CA SER A 100 2.49 -11.07 -3.42
C SER A 100 0.98 -10.85 -3.32
N PHE A 101 0.33 -10.50 -4.44
CA PHE A 101 -1.13 -10.40 -4.52
C PHE A 101 -1.82 -11.74 -4.29
N ALA A 102 -1.32 -12.83 -4.87
CA ALA A 102 -1.89 -14.16 -4.67
C ALA A 102 -1.80 -14.58 -3.19
N LEU A 103 -0.66 -14.35 -2.53
CA LEU A 103 -0.50 -14.59 -1.10
C LEU A 103 -1.42 -13.71 -0.26
N ALA A 104 -1.56 -12.42 -0.59
CA ALA A 104 -2.47 -11.52 0.10
C ALA A 104 -3.94 -11.97 -0.04
N ILE A 105 -4.38 -12.37 -1.25
CA ILE A 105 -5.72 -12.92 -1.47
C ILE A 105 -5.90 -14.22 -0.70
N GLY A 106 -4.90 -15.10 -0.73
CA GLY A 106 -4.90 -16.35 0.03
C GLY A 106 -5.06 -16.10 1.53
N LEU A 107 -4.27 -15.20 2.10
CA LEU A 107 -4.23 -14.94 3.54
C LEU A 107 -5.42 -14.15 4.06
N PHE A 108 -5.89 -13.13 3.32
CA PHE A 108 -6.90 -12.18 3.82
C PHE A 108 -8.31 -12.44 3.30
N PHE A 109 -8.47 -13.25 2.25
CA PHE A 109 -9.79 -13.59 1.70
C PHE A 109 -10.09 -15.07 1.79
N VAL A 110 -9.21 -15.92 1.24
CA VAL A 110 -9.46 -17.36 1.16
C VAL A 110 -9.35 -18.03 2.52
N LEU A 111 -8.28 -17.76 3.28
CA LEU A 111 -8.05 -18.39 4.58
C LEU A 111 -9.17 -18.08 5.59
N PRO A 112 -9.60 -16.80 5.80
CA PRO A 112 -10.70 -16.51 6.71
C PRO A 112 -12.00 -17.22 6.28
N LEU A 113 -12.29 -17.24 4.97
CA LEU A 113 -13.48 -17.91 4.43
C LEU A 113 -13.47 -19.42 4.72
N VAL A 114 -12.33 -20.08 4.52
CA VAL A 114 -12.17 -21.51 4.81
C VAL A 114 -12.35 -21.79 6.30
N ILE A 115 -11.75 -20.97 7.17
CA ILE A 115 -11.88 -21.15 8.63
C ILE A 115 -13.33 -20.97 9.06
N VAL A 116 -14.01 -19.91 8.60
CA VAL A 116 -15.42 -19.65 8.92
C VAL A 116 -16.31 -20.79 8.45
N ASN A 117 -16.12 -21.30 7.23
CA ASN A 117 -16.90 -22.42 6.71
C ASN A 117 -16.76 -23.71 7.55
N LEU A 118 -15.58 -23.96 8.13
CA LEU A 118 -15.37 -25.08 9.04
C LEU A 118 -16.10 -24.89 10.38
N VAL A 119 -16.12 -23.65 10.88
CA VAL A 119 -16.74 -23.27 12.15
C VAL A 119 -18.27 -23.23 12.03
N ASP A 120 -18.81 -22.79 10.90
CA ASP A 120 -20.26 -22.70 10.64
C ASP A 120 -20.98 -24.04 10.76
N ARG A 121 -20.28 -25.15 10.55
CA ARG A 121 -20.84 -26.51 10.76
C ARG A 121 -21.31 -26.75 12.19
N TYR A 122 -20.81 -25.96 13.15
CA TYR A 122 -21.12 -26.06 14.57
C TYR A 122 -22.02 -24.91 15.07
N ILE A 123 -22.44 -24.00 14.19
CA ILE A 123 -23.17 -22.79 14.56
C ILE A 123 -24.47 -22.70 13.77
N ALA A 124 -25.60 -22.68 14.48
CA ALA A 124 -26.91 -22.53 13.84
C ALA A 124 -27.33 -21.06 13.65
N SER A 125 -26.73 -20.11 14.38
CA SER A 125 -27.12 -18.70 14.36
C SER A 125 -26.26 -17.87 13.40
N ALA A 126 -26.91 -17.27 12.40
CA ALA A 126 -26.26 -16.37 11.44
C ALA A 126 -25.57 -15.17 12.11
N LEU A 127 -26.16 -14.63 13.19
CA LEU A 127 -25.54 -13.52 13.94
C LEU A 127 -24.22 -13.94 14.58
N VAL A 128 -24.18 -15.13 15.19
CA VAL A 128 -22.99 -15.64 15.86
C VAL A 128 -21.90 -15.97 14.85
N SER A 129 -22.26 -16.54 13.70
CA SER A 129 -21.34 -16.78 12.57
C SER A 129 -20.71 -15.47 12.08
N ASN A 130 -21.51 -14.43 11.82
CA ASN A 130 -21.00 -13.13 11.36
C ASN A 130 -20.04 -12.47 12.36
N ILE A 131 -20.32 -12.56 13.66
CA ILE A 131 -19.44 -12.03 14.71
C ILE A 131 -18.11 -12.78 14.71
N ILE A 132 -18.16 -14.11 14.63
CA ILE A 132 -16.96 -14.96 14.60
C ILE A 132 -16.15 -14.72 13.34
N GLU A 133 -16.78 -14.56 12.17
CA GLU A 133 -16.10 -14.17 10.94
C GLU A 133 -15.34 -12.85 11.12
N GLY A 134 -16.00 -11.83 11.68
CA GLY A 134 -15.37 -10.54 11.96
C GLY A 134 -14.17 -10.66 12.89
N LEU A 135 -14.29 -11.45 13.96
CA LEU A 135 -13.21 -11.71 14.91
C LEU A 135 -12.04 -12.48 14.28
N ILE A 136 -12.32 -13.48 13.44
CA ILE A 136 -11.29 -14.23 12.71
C ILE A 136 -10.54 -13.30 11.76
N ARG A 137 -11.25 -12.50 10.96
CA ARG A 137 -10.62 -11.54 10.03
C ARG A 137 -9.76 -10.52 10.78
N LEU A 138 -10.27 -9.95 11.87
CA LEU A 138 -9.52 -9.01 12.70
C LEU A 138 -8.30 -9.69 13.34
N GLY A 139 -8.47 -10.88 13.89
CA GLY A 139 -7.40 -11.65 14.51
C GLY A 139 -6.27 -11.97 13.52
N ILE A 140 -6.60 -12.42 12.31
CA ILE A 140 -5.63 -12.67 11.23
C ILE A 140 -4.90 -11.39 10.86
N PHE A 141 -5.62 -10.27 10.70
CA PHE A 141 -5.02 -8.98 10.38
C PHE A 141 -4.04 -8.51 11.45
N LEU A 142 -4.44 -8.53 12.73
CA LEU A 142 -3.58 -8.13 13.84
C LEU A 142 -2.37 -9.06 13.99
N ALA A 143 -2.57 -10.37 13.88
CA ALA A 143 -1.49 -11.36 13.94
C ALA A 143 -0.48 -11.15 12.80
N TYR A 144 -0.96 -10.87 11.57
CA TYR A 144 -0.10 -10.55 10.44
C TYR A 144 0.74 -9.30 10.70
N VAL A 145 0.12 -8.17 11.08
CA VAL A 145 0.83 -6.91 11.35
C VAL A 145 1.87 -7.09 12.47
N TRP A 146 1.48 -7.79 13.53
CA TRP A 146 2.37 -8.13 14.63
C TRP A 146 3.57 -8.98 14.17
N ALA A 147 3.33 -10.02 13.35
CA ALA A 147 4.39 -10.90 12.86
C ALA A 147 5.37 -10.19 11.91
N ILE A 148 4.89 -9.40 10.94
CA ILE A 148 5.77 -8.65 10.04
C ILE A 148 6.52 -7.53 10.75
N GLY A 149 6.01 -7.04 11.87
CA GLY A 149 6.65 -6.03 12.70
C GLY A 149 7.99 -6.49 13.31
N PHE A 150 8.31 -7.79 13.28
CA PHE A 150 9.63 -8.29 13.68
C PHE A 150 10.66 -8.25 12.56
N ILE A 151 10.25 -7.97 11.31
CA ILE A 151 11.16 -7.88 10.17
C ILE A 151 11.81 -6.49 10.18
N PRO A 152 13.16 -6.38 10.22
CA PRO A 152 13.85 -5.09 10.33
C PRO A 152 13.46 -4.08 9.26
N ASP A 153 13.24 -4.54 8.02
CA ASP A 153 12.87 -3.66 6.90
C ASP A 153 11.47 -3.07 7.09
N ILE A 154 10.53 -3.87 7.59
CA ILE A 154 9.16 -3.43 7.88
C ILE A 154 9.13 -2.47 9.07
N GLN A 155 9.95 -2.70 10.10
CA GLN A 155 10.09 -1.76 11.22
C GLN A 155 10.50 -0.37 10.75
N ARG A 156 11.42 -0.31 9.77
CA ARG A 156 11.85 0.96 9.19
C ARG A 156 10.72 1.61 8.40
N VAL A 157 9.96 0.86 7.60
CA VAL A 157 8.75 1.38 6.92
C VAL A 157 7.74 1.95 7.93
N PHE A 158 7.51 1.28 9.07
CA PHE A 158 6.65 1.80 10.13
C PHE A 158 7.20 3.08 10.77
N ALA A 159 8.52 3.20 10.95
CA ALA A 159 9.14 4.43 11.42
C ALA A 159 8.94 5.59 10.44
N TYR A 160 9.10 5.34 9.13
CA TYR A 160 8.84 6.34 8.09
C TYR A 160 7.36 6.70 7.98
N HIS A 161 6.43 5.77 8.24
CA HIS A 161 5.00 6.08 8.35
C HIS A 161 4.70 7.04 9.50
N GLY A 162 5.31 6.82 10.67
CA GLY A 162 5.23 7.76 11.78
C GLY A 162 5.84 9.13 11.46
N ALA A 163 6.89 9.17 10.63
CA ALA A 163 7.48 10.42 10.16
C ALA A 163 6.58 11.16 9.17
N GLU A 164 5.95 10.44 8.22
CA GLU A 164 4.99 11.00 7.26
C GLU A 164 3.84 11.70 7.99
N HIS A 165 3.17 11.02 8.92
CA HIS A 165 2.08 11.62 9.71
C HIS A 165 2.47 12.82 10.57
N LYS A 166 3.76 12.99 10.94
CA LYS A 166 4.22 14.18 11.66
C LYS A 166 4.44 15.40 10.76
N THR A 167 4.49 15.20 9.45
CA THR A 167 4.76 16.25 8.46
C THR A 167 3.50 16.80 7.79
N VAL A 168 2.33 16.21 8.04
CA VAL A 168 1.03 16.58 7.43
C VAL A 168 0.08 17.21 8.43
#